data_AF-A0A538F4V3-F1
#
_entry.id   AF-A0A538F4V3-F1
#
_cell.length_a   1.000
_cell.length_b   1.000
_cell.length_c   1.000
_cell.angle_alpha   90.00
_cell.angle_beta   90.00
_cell.angle_gamma   90.00
#
_symmetry.space_group_name_H-M   'P 1'
#
loop_
_entity.id
_entity.type
_entity.pdbx_description
1 polymer ?
#
loop_
_entity_poly.entity_id
_entity_poly.type
_entity_poly.pdbx_seq_one_letter_code
_entity_poly.pdbx_strand_id
1 'polypeptide(L)'
;MAPIIRAQGVESALDIGACEGYFAIEAAEAGIPTIAVESAPINYRTMLFAVKRSRTRNVGVLVMEVTPENVSTLPFADCVLCLSIWHHLVRSHGLEQATAMLTAIWERSRKVMFFDTGEREMTPDYGLPSMSPDPRSWLADYLAGTCAGSRVEHLGVHAAFDPRGNPCRRNLFAVHRRRDE
;
A
#
# COMPACT_ATOMS: atom_id res chain seq x y z
N MET A 1 -9.78 0.22 -7.96
CA MET A 1 -9.04 1.47 -7.64
C MET A 1 -9.39 2.63 -8.59
N ALA A 2 -9.23 2.46 -9.91
CA ALA A 2 -9.37 3.56 -10.90
C ALA A 2 -10.65 4.46 -10.79
N PRO A 3 -11.87 3.93 -10.55
CA PRO A 3 -13.04 4.80 -10.40
C PRO A 3 -12.91 5.80 -9.25
N ILE A 4 -12.35 5.37 -8.12
CA ILE A 4 -12.14 6.21 -6.93
C ILE A 4 -11.05 7.25 -7.19
N ILE A 5 -9.94 6.84 -7.84
CA ILE A 5 -8.85 7.73 -8.22
C ILE A 5 -9.37 8.88 -9.09
N ARG A 6 -10.18 8.58 -10.11
CA ARG A 6 -10.81 9.59 -10.96
C ARG A 6 -11.80 10.47 -10.22
N ALA A 7 -12.69 9.88 -9.41
CA ALA A 7 -13.71 10.64 -8.68
C ALA A 7 -13.12 11.63 -7.67
N GLN A 8 -11.94 11.32 -7.11
CA GLN A 8 -11.26 12.21 -6.18
C GLN A 8 -10.29 13.20 -6.86
N GLY A 9 -10.15 13.13 -8.18
CA GLY A 9 -9.21 13.97 -8.93
C GLY A 9 -7.79 13.84 -8.38
N VAL A 10 -7.29 12.61 -8.23
CA VAL A 10 -5.91 12.33 -7.77
C VAL A 10 -4.91 12.87 -8.79
N GLU A 11 -3.93 13.64 -8.31
CA GLU A 11 -2.90 14.29 -9.14
C GLU A 11 -1.48 13.76 -8.86
N SER A 12 -1.30 12.95 -7.82
CA SER A 12 -0.02 12.32 -7.49
C SER A 12 -0.22 10.99 -6.78
N ALA A 13 0.68 10.04 -6.99
CA ALA A 13 0.67 8.75 -6.31
C ALA A 13 2.01 8.38 -5.67
N LEU A 14 1.93 7.60 -4.59
CA LEU A 14 3.05 6.94 -3.94
C LEU A 14 2.74 5.44 -3.87
N ASP A 15 3.61 4.59 -4.40
CA ASP A 15 3.48 3.14 -4.39
C ASP A 15 4.56 2.53 -3.48
N ILE A 16 4.16 1.95 -2.35
CA ILE A 16 5.08 1.43 -1.32
C ILE A 16 5.19 -0.09 -1.45
N GLY A 17 6.41 -0.59 -1.63
CA GLY A 17 6.63 -2.01 -1.93
C GLY A 17 6.24 -2.33 -3.38
N ALA A 18 6.64 -1.45 -4.31
CA ALA A 18 6.15 -1.43 -5.68
C ALA A 18 6.51 -2.66 -6.54
N CYS A 19 7.36 -3.56 -6.03
CA CYS A 19 7.79 -4.79 -6.71
C CYS A 19 8.37 -4.47 -8.10
N GLU A 20 7.81 -5.02 -9.18
CA GLU A 20 8.22 -4.73 -10.56
C GLU A 20 7.62 -3.43 -11.14
N GLY A 21 6.87 -2.67 -10.35
CA GLY A 21 6.35 -1.33 -10.69
C GLY A 21 5.06 -1.32 -11.48
N TYR A 22 4.29 -2.41 -11.48
CA TYR A 22 3.05 -2.54 -12.27
C TYR A 22 2.08 -1.38 -11.99
N PHE A 23 1.69 -1.15 -10.73
CA PHE A 23 0.73 -0.11 -10.40
C PHE A 23 1.27 1.30 -10.59
N ALA A 24 2.55 1.53 -10.31
CA ALA A 24 3.20 2.80 -10.57
C ALA A 24 3.20 3.16 -12.07
N ILE A 25 3.46 2.20 -12.95
CA ILE A 25 3.42 2.39 -14.40
C ILE A 25 1.97 2.66 -14.85
N GLU A 26 1.00 1.86 -14.42
CA GLU A 26 -0.42 2.04 -14.76
C GLU A 26 -0.95 3.42 -14.32
N ALA A 27 -0.60 3.88 -13.11
CA ALA A 27 -0.97 5.21 -12.63
C ALA A 27 -0.35 6.31 -13.51
N ALA A 28 0.92 6.17 -13.88
CA ALA A 28 1.59 7.14 -14.74
C ALA A 28 1.04 7.17 -16.18
N GLU A 29 0.65 6.02 -16.73
CA GLU A 29 -0.05 5.92 -18.02
C GLU A 29 -1.44 6.57 -17.97
N ALA A 30 -2.10 6.53 -16.81
CA ALA A 30 -3.32 7.29 -16.54
C ALA A 30 -3.09 8.79 -16.31
N GLY A 31 -1.85 9.27 -16.47
CA GLY A 31 -1.49 10.69 -16.33
C GLY A 31 -1.21 11.14 -14.89
N ILE A 32 -1.04 10.21 -13.95
CA ILE A 32 -0.79 10.49 -12.54
C ILE A 32 0.70 10.29 -12.24
N PRO A 33 1.48 11.36 -12.00
CA PRO A 33 2.86 11.24 -11.55
C PRO A 33 2.98 10.37 -10.30
N THR A 34 3.87 9.39 -10.34
CA THR A 34 3.99 8.37 -9.29
C THR A 34 5.43 8.24 -8.80
N ILE A 35 5.62 8.14 -7.49
CA ILE A 35 6.88 7.70 -6.88
C ILE A 35 6.68 6.26 -6.41
N ALA A 36 7.53 5.35 -6.89
CA ALA A 36 7.55 3.95 -6.50
C ALA A 36 8.70 3.69 -5.54
N VAL A 37 8.41 3.09 -4.38
CA VAL A 37 9.39 2.77 -3.32
C VAL A 37 9.59 1.27 -3.27
N GLU A 38 10.85 0.84 -3.38
CA GLU A 38 11.23 -0.58 -3.35
C GLU A 38 12.67 -0.72 -2.86
N SER A 39 12.93 -1.72 -2.02
CA SER A 39 14.26 -1.98 -1.44
C SER A 39 14.92 -3.25 -2.00
N ALA A 40 14.12 -4.23 -2.43
CA ALA A 40 14.63 -5.52 -2.90
C ALA A 40 15.39 -5.35 -4.24
N PRO A 41 16.68 -5.72 -4.31
CA PRO A 41 17.50 -5.55 -5.51
C PRO A 41 16.94 -6.13 -6.79
N ILE A 42 16.29 -7.28 -6.72
CA ILE A 42 15.68 -7.91 -7.90
C ILE A 42 14.49 -7.08 -8.39
N ASN A 43 13.65 -6.62 -7.46
CA ASN A 43 12.43 -5.88 -7.76
C ASN A 43 12.74 -4.50 -8.32
N TYR A 44 13.51 -3.66 -7.62
CA TYR A 44 13.74 -2.29 -8.10
C TYR A 44 14.54 -2.26 -9.41
N ARG A 45 15.42 -3.23 -9.68
CA ARG A 45 16.14 -3.32 -10.96
C ARG A 45 15.19 -3.68 -12.10
N THR A 46 14.28 -4.62 -11.85
CA THR A 46 13.24 -5.01 -12.81
C THR A 46 12.30 -3.82 -13.07
N MET A 47 11.87 -3.12 -12.02
CA MET A 47 11.06 -1.91 -12.14
C MET A 47 11.75 -0.80 -12.93
N LEU A 48 13.03 -0.49 -12.65
CA LEU A 48 13.78 0.51 -13.41
C LEU A 48 13.82 0.17 -14.91
N PHE A 49 13.99 -1.11 -15.24
CA PHE A 49 13.93 -1.58 -16.63
C PHE A 49 12.51 -1.45 -17.21
N ALA A 50 11.47 -1.83 -16.47
CA ALA A 50 10.08 -1.75 -16.88
C ALA A 50 9.65 -0.30 -17.14
N VAL A 51 9.96 0.64 -16.24
CA VAL A 51 9.70 2.08 -16.39
C VAL A 51 10.40 2.63 -17.64
N LYS A 52 11.67 2.28 -17.86
CA LYS A 52 12.40 2.69 -19.07
C LYS A 52 11.73 2.17 -20.34
N ARG A 53 11.17 0.95 -20.30
CA ARG A 53 10.58 0.28 -21.46
C ARG A 53 9.13 0.71 -21.73
N SER A 54 8.36 1.08 -20.71
CA SER A 54 7.01 1.63 -20.87
C SER A 54 7.02 3.01 -21.51
N ARG A 55 8.18 3.69 -21.56
CA ARG A 55 8.36 5.05 -22.09
C ARG A 55 7.57 6.11 -21.30
N THR A 56 7.03 5.74 -20.15
CA THR A 56 6.47 6.71 -19.21
C THR A 56 7.58 7.60 -18.67
N ARG A 57 7.30 8.90 -18.55
CA ARG A 57 8.24 9.88 -18.00
C ARG A 57 7.85 10.33 -16.59
N ASN A 58 6.74 9.82 -16.08
CA ASN A 58 6.09 10.30 -14.86
C ASN A 58 6.20 9.30 -13.71
N VAL A 59 7.19 8.40 -13.74
CA VAL A 59 7.50 7.48 -12.63
C VAL A 59 8.89 7.78 -12.09
N GLY A 60 8.96 8.19 -10.83
CA GLY A 60 10.20 8.22 -10.05
C GLY A 60 10.38 6.91 -9.29
N VAL A 61 11.60 6.38 -9.23
CA VAL A 61 11.92 5.20 -8.42
C VAL A 61 12.79 5.62 -7.25
N LEU A 62 12.30 5.39 -6.03
CA LEU A 62 13.01 5.59 -4.79
C LEU A 62 13.49 4.22 -4.27
N VAL A 63 14.78 3.95 -4.41
CA VAL A 63 15.39 2.72 -3.90
C VAL A 63 15.66 2.89 -2.41
N MET A 64 14.74 2.41 -1.58
CA MET A 64 14.76 2.64 -0.14
C MET A 64 13.96 1.56 0.60
N GLU A 65 14.51 1.05 1.69
CA GLU A 65 13.76 0.28 2.68
C GLU A 65 13.00 1.25 3.58
N VAL A 66 11.69 1.04 3.74
CA VAL A 66 10.87 1.84 4.65
C VAL A 66 10.98 1.26 6.05
N THR A 67 11.51 2.05 6.99
CA THR A 67 11.77 1.67 8.38
C THR A 67 11.06 2.63 9.35
N PRO A 68 10.93 2.30 10.64
CA PRO A 68 10.36 3.21 11.63
C PRO A 68 11.04 4.59 11.67
N GLU A 69 12.34 4.66 11.40
CA GLU A 69 13.14 5.88 11.47
C GLU A 69 12.95 6.78 10.25
N ASN A 70 12.61 6.21 9.09
CA ASN A 70 12.57 6.94 7.82
C ASN A 70 11.18 7.03 7.18
N VAL A 71 10.17 6.32 7.68
CA VAL A 71 8.81 6.32 7.10
C VAL A 71 8.22 7.73 6.98
N SER A 72 8.59 8.63 7.90
CA SER A 72 8.16 10.04 7.87
C SER A 72 8.80 10.83 6.72
N THR A 73 9.86 10.34 6.09
CA THR A 73 10.52 11.01 4.96
C THR A 73 9.84 10.70 3.61
N LEU A 74 8.90 9.75 3.58
CA LEU A 74 8.11 9.45 2.39
C LEU A 74 7.41 10.73 1.89
N PRO A 75 7.35 10.95 0.56
CA PRO A 75 6.72 12.13 -0.01
C PRO A 75 5.20 12.06 0.18
N PHE A 76 4.57 13.22 0.35
CA PHE A 76 3.11 13.30 0.35
C PHE A 76 2.56 13.08 -1.06
N ALA A 77 1.49 12.28 -1.17
CA ALA A 77 0.78 12.02 -2.41
C ALA A 77 -0.74 12.09 -2.20
N ASP A 78 -1.47 12.36 -3.28
CA ASP A 78 -2.94 12.28 -3.24
C ASP A 78 -3.43 10.86 -3.02
N CYS A 79 -2.77 9.90 -3.68
CA CYS A 79 -3.06 8.48 -3.58
C CYS A 79 -1.84 7.73 -3.05
N VAL A 80 -2.00 6.95 -1.99
CA VAL A 80 -0.96 6.01 -1.53
C VAL A 80 -1.42 4.58 -1.80
N LEU A 81 -0.57 3.77 -2.41
CA LEU A 81 -0.74 2.33 -2.54
C LEU A 81 0.10 1.67 -1.44
N CYS A 82 -0.58 1.13 -0.43
CA CYS A 82 0.02 0.36 0.64
C CYS A 82 -0.45 -1.10 0.46
N LEU A 83 0.00 -1.70 -0.63
CA LEU A 83 -0.51 -2.98 -1.10
C LEU A 83 0.46 -4.10 -0.76
N SER A 84 -0.05 -5.15 -0.10
CA SER A 84 0.69 -6.37 0.25
C SER A 84 2.05 -6.10 0.93
N ILE A 85 2.17 -5.00 1.68
CA ILE A 85 3.43 -4.61 2.33
C ILE A 85 3.34 -4.54 3.86
N TRP A 86 2.15 -4.25 4.42
CA TRP A 86 2.02 -4.04 5.87
C TRP A 86 2.41 -5.26 6.71
N HIS A 87 1.99 -6.47 6.34
CA HIS A 87 2.43 -7.71 7.01
C HIS A 87 3.95 -7.91 7.00
N HIS A 88 4.68 -7.43 5.99
CA HIS A 88 6.15 -7.44 6.02
C HIS A 88 6.71 -6.47 7.07
N LEU A 89 6.06 -5.31 7.26
CA LEU A 89 6.42 -4.39 8.35
C LEU A 89 6.18 -5.03 9.72
N VAL A 90 5.05 -5.75 9.89
CA VAL A 90 4.74 -6.48 11.13
C VAL A 90 5.79 -7.56 11.39
N ARG A 91 6.18 -8.31 10.36
CA ARG A 91 7.22 -9.35 10.48
C ARG A 91 8.58 -8.77 10.91
N SER A 92 8.97 -7.63 10.33
CA SER A 92 10.29 -7.03 10.56
C SER A 92 10.37 -6.23 11.86
N HIS A 93 9.28 -5.56 12.26
CA HIS A 93 9.30 -4.57 13.34
C HIS A 93 8.30 -4.84 14.46
N GLY A 94 7.42 -5.83 14.32
CA GLY A 94 6.33 -6.09 15.25
C GLY A 94 5.09 -5.25 14.97
N LEU A 95 3.95 -5.69 15.51
CA LEU A 95 2.63 -5.09 15.23
C LEU A 95 2.50 -3.64 15.68
N GLU A 96 3.06 -3.29 16.84
CA GLU A 96 2.98 -1.93 17.39
C GLU A 96 3.73 -0.94 16.48
N GLN A 97 4.99 -1.24 16.13
CA GLN A 97 5.79 -0.37 15.28
C GLN A 97 5.24 -0.32 13.86
N ALA A 98 4.78 -1.45 13.31
CA ALA A 98 4.09 -1.47 12.02
C ALA A 98 2.79 -0.63 12.03
N THR A 99 2.08 -0.56 13.17
CA THR A 99 0.92 0.32 13.34
C THR A 99 1.34 1.79 13.32
N ALA A 100 2.40 2.16 14.05
CA ALA A 100 2.94 3.52 14.02
C ALA A 100 3.43 3.92 12.61
N MET A 101 4.06 2.99 11.89
CA MET A 101 4.45 3.19 10.50
C MET A 101 3.24 3.37 9.58
N LEU A 102 2.16 2.58 9.76
CA LEU A 102 0.92 2.74 8.99
C LEU A 102 0.28 4.11 9.25
N THR A 103 0.28 4.60 10.49
CA THR A 103 -0.14 5.97 10.81
C THR A 103 0.69 7.00 10.06
N ALA A 104 2.02 6.87 10.06
CA ALA A 104 2.90 7.78 9.32
C ALA A 104 2.67 7.72 7.80
N ILE A 105 2.43 6.53 7.23
CA ILE A 105 2.06 6.35 5.82
C ILE A 105 0.71 7.04 5.53
N TRP A 106 -0.26 6.89 6.43
CA TRP A 106 -1.56 7.53 6.31
C TRP A 106 -1.44 9.06 6.34
N GLU A 107 -0.56 9.63 7.15
CA GLU A 107 -0.28 11.07 7.15
C GLU A 107 0.26 11.57 5.80
N ARG A 108 0.93 10.71 5.02
CA ARG A 108 1.40 11.04 3.67
C ARG A 108 0.32 10.91 2.60
N SER A 109 -0.86 10.40 2.95
CA SER A 109 -2.02 10.24 2.06
C SER A 109 -2.97 11.44 2.14
N ARG A 110 -3.01 12.28 1.09
CA ARG A 110 -3.86 13.49 1.09
C ARG A 110 -5.34 13.20 0.79
N LYS A 111 -5.64 12.25 -0.11
CA LYS A 111 -7.02 11.98 -0.56
C LYS A 111 -7.44 10.54 -0.26
N VAL A 112 -6.64 9.55 -0.67
CA VAL A 112 -6.97 8.14 -0.49
C VAL A 112 -5.71 7.28 -0.28
N MET A 113 -5.83 6.25 0.55
CA MET A 113 -4.88 5.14 0.60
C MET A 113 -5.60 3.85 0.18
N PHE A 114 -5.04 3.09 -0.76
CA PHE A 114 -5.48 1.73 -1.05
C PHE A 114 -4.65 0.76 -0.23
N PHE A 115 -5.33 -0.21 0.38
CA PHE A 115 -4.72 -1.12 1.34
C PHE A 115 -5.20 -2.56 1.12
N ASP A 116 -4.24 -3.48 1.03
CA ASP A 116 -4.42 -4.90 1.26
C ASP A 116 -3.20 -5.42 2.03
N THR A 117 -3.32 -6.60 2.62
CA THR A 117 -2.21 -7.23 3.34
C THR A 117 -2.39 -8.75 3.35
N GLY A 118 -1.31 -9.49 3.61
CA GLY A 118 -1.41 -10.88 4.01
C GLY A 118 -2.32 -11.02 5.23
N GLU A 119 -3.19 -12.03 5.20
CA GLU A 119 -4.21 -12.28 6.21
C GLU A 119 -3.91 -13.60 6.94
N ARG A 120 -4.92 -14.45 7.14
CA ARG A 120 -4.81 -15.73 7.85
C ARG A 120 -3.96 -16.78 7.14
N GLU A 121 -3.66 -16.57 5.87
CA GLU A 121 -2.80 -17.46 5.08
C GLU A 121 -1.30 -17.24 5.37
N MET A 122 -0.95 -16.18 6.11
CA MET A 122 0.43 -15.94 6.54
C MET A 122 0.87 -16.93 7.62
N THR A 123 2.14 -17.28 7.57
CA THR A 123 2.76 -18.13 8.58
C THR A 123 2.94 -17.38 9.91
N PRO A 124 2.97 -18.09 11.06
CA PRO A 124 3.05 -17.44 12.38
C PRO A 124 4.26 -16.51 12.60
N ASP A 125 5.35 -16.69 11.86
CA ASP A 125 6.55 -15.84 11.95
C ASP A 125 6.29 -14.40 11.49
N TYR A 126 5.18 -14.12 10.80
CA TYR A 126 4.78 -12.75 10.47
C TYR A 126 4.24 -11.97 11.68
N GLY A 127 3.90 -12.63 12.78
CA GLY A 127 3.41 -11.95 13.99
C GLY A 127 2.05 -11.25 13.82
N LEU A 128 1.25 -11.67 12.84
CA LEU A 128 -0.07 -11.10 12.60
C LEU A 128 -1.07 -11.49 13.71
N PRO A 129 -2.01 -10.59 14.06
CA PRO A 129 -3.11 -10.94 14.95
C PRO A 129 -4.02 -11.98 14.29
N SER A 130 -4.87 -12.64 15.08
CA SER A 130 -5.80 -13.66 14.58
C SER A 130 -6.85 -13.15 13.58
N MET A 131 -7.01 -11.83 13.48
CA MET A 131 -8.00 -11.13 12.66
C MET A 131 -9.42 -11.70 12.85
N SER A 132 -9.90 -11.67 14.10
CA SER A 132 -11.21 -12.18 14.50
C SER A 132 -12.27 -11.06 14.52
N PRO A 133 -13.53 -11.32 14.12
CA PRO A 133 -14.10 -12.61 13.72
C PRO A 133 -13.70 -13.06 12.30
N ASP A 134 -13.35 -12.13 11.43
CA ASP A 134 -12.88 -12.36 10.07
C ASP A 134 -11.93 -11.23 9.64
N PRO A 135 -11.03 -11.47 8.67
CA PRO A 135 -10.08 -10.45 8.22
C PRO A 135 -10.72 -9.18 7.71
N ARG A 136 -11.88 -9.28 7.04
CA ARG A 136 -12.55 -8.10 6.51
C ARG A 136 -13.00 -7.17 7.63
N SER A 137 -13.72 -7.70 8.61
CA SER A 137 -14.22 -6.93 9.75
C SER A 137 -13.06 -6.39 10.60
N TRP A 138 -12.06 -7.23 10.88
CA TRP A 138 -10.91 -6.83 11.69
C TRP A 138 -10.08 -5.73 11.00
N LEU A 139 -9.78 -5.87 9.70
CA LEU A 139 -9.03 -4.86 8.96
C LEU A 139 -9.82 -3.56 8.81
N ALA A 140 -11.14 -3.62 8.62
CA ALA A 140 -11.97 -2.43 8.57
C ALA A 140 -11.87 -1.61 9.88
N ASP A 141 -12.00 -2.28 11.02
CA ASP A 141 -11.91 -1.65 12.34
C ASP A 141 -10.48 -1.16 12.64
N TYR A 142 -9.47 -1.98 12.32
CA TYR A 142 -8.06 -1.63 12.50
C TYR A 142 -7.68 -0.40 11.67
N LEU A 143 -8.08 -0.34 10.40
CA LEU A 143 -7.83 0.82 9.53
C LEU A 143 -8.58 2.06 10.03
N ALA A 144 -9.85 1.91 10.46
CA ALA A 144 -10.63 3.03 10.98
C ALA A 144 -10.03 3.62 12.28
N GLY A 145 -9.50 2.76 13.16
CA GLY A 145 -8.83 3.19 14.39
C GLY A 145 -7.44 3.76 14.18
N THR A 146 -6.67 3.23 13.23
CA THR A 146 -5.28 3.65 12.96
C THR A 146 -5.23 4.91 12.08
N CYS A 147 -6.10 4.98 11.08
CA CYS A 147 -6.13 6.08 10.11
C CYS A 147 -7.09 7.18 10.60
N ALA A 148 -6.61 8.05 11.49
CA ALA A 148 -7.42 9.14 12.04
C ALA A 148 -8.04 10.02 10.94
N GLY A 149 -9.29 10.43 11.12
CA GLY A 149 -10.04 11.25 10.15
C GLY A 149 -10.42 10.50 8.87
N SER A 150 -10.41 9.17 8.87
CA SER A 150 -10.73 8.37 7.68
C SER A 150 -12.20 7.94 7.57
N ARG A 151 -12.59 7.60 6.33
CA ARG A 151 -13.74 6.72 6.04
C ARG A 151 -13.19 5.49 5.31
N VAL A 152 -13.37 4.31 5.88
CA VAL A 152 -12.92 3.04 5.29
C VAL A 152 -14.01 2.45 4.41
N GLU A 153 -13.67 2.09 3.19
CA GLU A 153 -14.54 1.45 2.21
C GLU A 153 -13.93 0.11 1.77
N HIS A 154 -14.67 -0.98 1.93
CA HIS A 154 -14.27 -2.29 1.44
C HIS A 154 -14.63 -2.43 -0.04
N LEU A 155 -13.62 -2.63 -0.89
CA LEU A 155 -13.77 -2.69 -2.35
C LEU A 155 -14.02 -4.10 -2.88
N GLY A 156 -13.95 -5.10 -2.01
CA GLY A 156 -14.07 -6.51 -2.37
C GLY A 156 -12.76 -7.25 -2.17
N VAL A 157 -12.63 -8.37 -2.88
CA VAL A 157 -11.54 -9.33 -2.70
C VAL A 157 -10.87 -9.64 -4.03
N HIS A 158 -9.54 -9.73 -4.04
CA HIS A 158 -8.75 -10.04 -5.24
C HIS A 158 -7.92 -11.31 -5.04
N ALA A 159 -7.42 -11.86 -6.15
CA ALA A 159 -6.50 -12.99 -6.12
C ALA A 159 -5.13 -12.54 -5.60
N ALA A 160 -4.50 -13.41 -4.83
CA ALA A 160 -3.15 -13.26 -4.30
C ALA A 160 -2.50 -14.65 -4.14
N PHE A 161 -1.28 -14.69 -3.60
CA PHE A 161 -0.57 -15.92 -3.28
C PHE A 161 -0.11 -15.91 -1.83
N ASP A 162 -0.20 -17.07 -1.18
CA ASP A 162 0.38 -17.29 0.15
C ASP A 162 1.93 -17.39 0.06
N PRO A 163 2.67 -17.48 1.19
CA PRO A 163 4.13 -17.55 1.18
C PRO A 163 4.68 -18.82 0.51
N ARG A 164 3.84 -19.83 0.25
CA ARG A 164 4.19 -21.08 -0.44
C ARG A 164 3.83 -21.03 -1.93
N GLY A 165 3.27 -19.92 -2.41
CA GLY A 165 2.81 -19.75 -3.79
C GLY A 165 1.45 -20.36 -4.10
N ASN A 166 0.67 -20.77 -3.09
CA ASN A 166 -0.68 -21.26 -3.32
C ASN A 166 -1.64 -20.08 -3.55
N PRO A 167 -2.61 -20.21 -4.47
CA PRO A 167 -3.62 -19.18 -4.68
C PRO A 167 -4.43 -18.93 -3.41
N CYS A 168 -4.61 -17.67 -3.07
CA CYS A 168 -5.48 -17.20 -1.99
C CYS A 168 -6.27 -15.97 -2.44
N ARG A 169 -7.06 -15.40 -1.52
CA ARG A 169 -7.80 -14.16 -1.75
C ARG A 169 -7.54 -13.19 -0.60
N ARG A 170 -7.43 -11.91 -0.92
CA ARG A 170 -7.24 -10.82 0.06
C ARG A 170 -8.29 -9.74 -0.11
N ASN A 171 -8.67 -9.13 1.00
CA ASN A 171 -9.58 -8.00 1.06
C ASN A 171 -8.83 -6.73 0.64
N LEU A 172 -9.47 -5.94 -0.23
CA LEU A 172 -8.97 -4.65 -0.69
C LEU A 172 -9.83 -3.53 -0.10
N PHE A 173 -9.17 -2.52 0.44
CA PHE A 173 -9.80 -1.35 1.03
C PHE A 173 -9.37 -0.06 0.35
N ALA A 174 -10.27 0.91 0.32
CA ALA A 174 -9.94 2.33 0.17
C ALA A 174 -10.16 3.04 1.51
N VAL A 175 -9.13 3.72 1.98
CA VAL A 175 -9.16 4.58 3.17
C VAL A 175 -9.20 6.02 2.69
N HIS A 176 -10.37 6.64 2.77
CA HIS A 176 -10.61 7.99 2.28
C HIS A 176 -10.31 9.01 3.36
N ARG A 177 -9.68 10.14 2.98
CA ARG A 177 -9.61 11.31 3.86
C ARG A 177 -11.02 11.90 3.96
N ARG A 178 -11.54 12.10 5.18
CA ARG A 178 -12.73 12.94 5.32
C ARG A 178 -12.32 14.36 4.94
N ARG A 179 -13.11 15.02 4.09
CA ARG A 179 -12.95 16.45 3.87
C ARG A 179 -13.43 17.11 5.16
N ASP A 180 -12.60 17.97 5.75
CA ASP A 180 -13.10 18.89 6.77
C ASP A 180 -14.19 19.74 6.08
N GLU A 181 -15.40 19.74 6.63
CA GLU A 181 -16.51 20.60 6.19
C GLU A 181 -16.24 22.07 6.52
#